data_AF-A0A2C8Z7K5-F1
#
_entry.id   AF-A0A2C8Z7K5-F1
#
_cell.length_a   1.000
_cell.length_b   1.000
_cell.length_c   1.000
_cell.angle_alpha   90.00
_cell.angle_beta   90.00
_cell.angle_gamma   90.00
#
_symmetry.space_group_name_H-M   'P 1'
#
loop_
_entity.id
_entity.type
_entity.pdbx_description
1 polymer ?
#
loop_
_entity_poly.entity_id
_entity_poly.type
_entity_poly.pdbx_seq_one_letter_code
_entity_poly.pdbx_strand_id
1 'polypeptide(L)'
;MRTWATALIDLHLDRSWSFEFDNAKTRAGLCNYTYKRISVSRYLAARYEDDEIHQVLLHEVAHAIAGTRAGHGPQWKAIASDLGYEGNRLHDGAIATEFAPWVGTCPAGHTHYRYRTPTRALACGKCSRKFNAAHTIAWVNK
;
A
#
# COMPACT_ATOMS: atom_id res chain seq x y z
N MET A 1 10.01 6.19 13.87
CA MET A 1 8.66 5.98 13.29
C MET A 1 7.44 6.23 14.20
N ARG A 2 7.13 5.43 15.25
CA ARG A 2 5.86 5.61 16.03
C ARG A 2 5.69 7.03 16.58
N THR A 3 6.77 7.62 17.09
CA THR A 3 6.81 9.00 17.59
C THR A 3 6.44 10.03 16.51
N TRP A 4 6.89 9.81 15.26
CA TRP A 4 6.58 10.69 14.13
C TRP A 4 5.12 10.60 13.74
N ALA A 5 4.58 9.39 13.67
CA ALA A 5 3.16 9.18 13.38
C ALA A 5 2.27 9.85 14.45
N THR A 6 2.62 9.70 15.73
CA THR A 6 1.93 10.40 16.82
C THR A 6 2.03 11.92 16.67
N ALA A 7 3.22 12.46 16.40
CA ALA A 7 3.40 13.90 16.21
C ALA A 7 2.58 14.46 15.04
N LEU A 8 2.56 13.77 13.89
CA LEU A 8 1.75 14.18 12.73
C LEU A 8 0.24 14.16 13.04
N ILE A 9 -0.22 13.14 13.76
CA ILE A 9 -1.63 13.05 14.18
C ILE A 9 -1.95 14.19 15.14
N ASP A 10 -1.12 14.41 16.16
CA ASP A 10 -1.36 15.45 17.16
C ASP A 10 -1.33 16.87 16.56
N LEU A 11 -0.51 17.08 15.53
CA LEU A 11 -0.36 18.38 14.86
C LEU A 11 -1.50 18.68 13.87
N HIS A 12 -1.98 17.67 13.14
CA HIS A 12 -2.87 17.88 12.00
C HIS A 12 -4.27 17.30 12.13
N LEU A 13 -4.48 16.37 13.07
CA LEU A 13 -5.76 15.69 13.28
C LEU A 13 -6.26 15.91 14.71
N ASP A 14 -7.50 15.49 14.97
CA ASP A 14 -8.07 15.51 16.30
C ASP A 14 -7.73 14.24 17.10
N ARG A 15 -7.80 14.30 18.44
CA ARG A 15 -7.44 13.21 19.36
C ARG A 15 -8.23 11.91 19.21
N SER A 16 -9.30 11.88 18.41
CA SER A 16 -10.01 10.64 18.09
C SER A 16 -9.28 9.79 17.05
N TRP A 17 -8.25 10.35 16.39
CA TRP A 17 -7.38 9.61 15.51
C TRP A 17 -6.28 8.85 16.26
N SER A 18 -5.89 7.68 15.73
CA SER A 18 -4.88 6.82 16.33
C SER A 18 -3.91 6.25 15.30
N PHE A 19 -2.74 5.80 15.77
CA PHE A 19 -1.73 5.13 14.94
C PHE A 19 -1.46 3.68 15.37
N GLU A 20 -1.38 2.77 14.40
CA GLU A 20 -0.91 1.40 14.64
C GLU A 20 -0.04 0.82 13.52
N PHE A 21 0.64 -0.28 13.84
CA PHE A 21 1.25 -1.14 12.84
C PHE A 21 0.33 -2.33 12.52
N ASP A 22 -0.03 -2.49 11.25
CA ASP A 22 -0.84 -3.61 10.80
C ASP A 22 0.00 -4.74 10.20
N ASN A 23 -0.67 -5.79 9.70
CA ASN A 23 -0.08 -6.96 9.07
C ASN A 23 -0.27 -6.98 7.54
N ALA A 24 -0.55 -5.84 6.92
CA ALA A 24 -0.75 -5.77 5.47
C ALA A 24 0.54 -6.12 4.74
N LYS A 25 0.43 -6.92 3.68
CA LYS A 25 1.59 -7.33 2.84
C LYS A 25 1.54 -6.73 1.44
N THR A 26 0.48 -6.01 1.10
CA THR A 26 0.22 -5.49 -0.25
C THR A 26 -0.02 -3.99 -0.30
N ARG A 27 0.08 -3.30 0.85
CA ARG A 27 -0.04 -1.85 0.95
C ARG A 27 0.86 -1.35 2.07
N ALA A 28 1.48 -0.20 1.86
CA ALA A 28 2.37 0.42 2.84
C ALA A 28 1.57 1.09 3.98
N GLY A 29 0.57 1.89 3.64
CA GLY A 29 -0.28 2.61 4.59
C GLY A 29 -1.77 2.28 4.46
N LEU A 30 -2.57 2.81 5.38
CA LEU A 30 -4.02 2.97 5.25
C LEU A 30 -4.54 4.02 6.21
N CYS A 31 -5.33 4.95 5.67
CA CYS A 31 -6.26 5.80 6.39
C CYS A 31 -7.64 5.12 6.50
N ASN A 32 -8.03 4.75 7.73
CA ASN A 32 -9.31 4.14 8.04
C ASN A 32 -10.24 5.16 8.71
N TYR A 33 -11.22 5.67 7.96
CA TYR A 33 -12.18 6.66 8.44
C TYR A 33 -13.17 6.11 9.48
N THR A 34 -13.54 4.82 9.39
CA THR A 34 -14.51 4.21 10.31
C THR A 34 -13.97 4.15 11.74
N TYR A 35 -12.71 3.76 11.89
CA TYR A 35 -12.04 3.65 13.19
C TYR A 35 -11.16 4.87 13.50
N LYS A 36 -11.15 5.88 12.63
CA LYS A 36 -10.23 7.03 12.68
C LYS A 36 -8.80 6.59 13.00
N ARG A 37 -8.23 5.79 12.10
CA ARG A 37 -6.92 5.17 12.32
C ARG A 37 -6.03 5.31 11.12
N ILE A 38 -4.80 5.76 11.35
CA ILE A 38 -3.71 5.65 10.41
C ILE A 38 -2.92 4.37 10.75
N SER A 39 -2.65 3.55 9.74
CA SER A 39 -1.87 2.33 9.93
C SER A 39 -0.79 2.22 8.89
N VAL A 40 0.35 1.63 9.29
CA VAL A 40 1.43 1.28 8.37
C VAL A 40 1.75 -0.21 8.52
N SER A 41 2.06 -0.87 7.41
CA SER A 41 2.48 -2.27 7.40
C SER A 41 3.79 -2.45 8.16
N ARG A 42 3.80 -3.30 9.18
CA ARG A 42 5.04 -3.68 9.89
C ARG A 42 6.07 -4.33 8.97
N TYR A 43 5.61 -5.04 7.94
CA TYR A 43 6.47 -5.79 7.02
C TYR A 43 7.20 -4.87 6.05
N LEU A 44 6.52 -3.81 5.58
CA LEU A 44 7.09 -2.83 4.68
C LEU A 44 7.89 -1.77 5.46
N ALA A 45 7.42 -1.37 6.66
CA ALA A 45 8.18 -0.52 7.57
C ALA A 45 9.55 -1.08 7.95
N ALA A 46 9.70 -2.41 8.00
CA ALA A 46 10.98 -3.05 8.30
C ALA A 46 11.99 -3.02 7.13
N ARG A 47 11.62 -2.50 5.95
CA ARG A 47 12.45 -2.56 4.74
C ARG A 47 12.79 -1.21 4.14
N TYR A 48 12.00 -0.22 4.50
CA TYR A 48 12.10 1.12 3.97
C TYR A 48 12.85 1.98 4.96
N GLU A 49 13.60 2.93 4.42
CA GLU A 49 14.28 3.93 5.21
C GLU A 49 13.24 4.82 5.90
N ASP A 50 13.64 5.47 7.00
CA ASP A 50 12.74 6.30 7.80
C ASP A 50 12.05 7.40 6.96
N ASP A 51 12.73 7.95 5.95
CA ASP A 51 12.19 8.96 5.03
C ASP A 51 11.09 8.42 4.11
N GLU A 52 11.25 7.20 3.58
CA GLU A 52 10.23 6.56 2.74
C GLU A 52 8.98 6.26 3.58
N ILE A 53 9.17 5.87 4.83
CA ILE A 53 8.08 5.64 5.77
C ILE A 53 7.42 6.94 6.21
N HIS A 54 8.18 8.01 6.34
CA HIS A 54 7.63 9.33 6.58
C HIS A 54 6.69 9.74 5.43
N GLN A 55 7.08 9.53 4.18
CA GLN A 55 6.23 9.79 3.02
C GLN A 55 4.92 8.97 3.01
N VAL A 56 4.95 7.72 3.48
CA VAL A 56 3.72 6.92 3.70
C VAL A 56 2.83 7.58 4.75
N LEU A 57 3.38 8.03 5.88
CA LEU A 57 2.60 8.69 6.92
C LEU A 57 1.97 9.99 6.42
N LEU A 58 2.73 10.82 5.69
CA LEU A 58 2.21 12.07 5.09
C LEU A 58 1.07 11.78 4.12
N HIS A 59 1.18 10.73 3.31
CA HIS A 59 0.12 10.29 2.39
C HIS A 59 -1.19 9.97 3.13
N GLU A 60 -1.12 9.16 4.19
CA GLU A 60 -2.30 8.72 4.92
C GLU A 60 -2.90 9.84 5.79
N VAL A 61 -2.07 10.71 6.37
CA VAL A 61 -2.54 11.90 7.09
C VAL A 61 -3.20 12.89 6.14
N ALA A 62 -2.66 13.09 4.93
CA ALA A 62 -3.29 13.93 3.91
C ALA A 62 -4.69 13.42 3.55
N HIS A 63 -4.91 12.10 3.47
CA HIS A 63 -6.24 11.52 3.31
C HIS A 63 -7.17 11.85 4.48
N ALA A 64 -6.69 11.72 5.72
CA ALA A 64 -7.49 12.03 6.90
C ALA A 64 -7.95 13.49 6.94
N ILE A 65 -7.11 14.43 6.52
CA ILE A 65 -7.44 15.86 6.44
C ILE A 65 -8.37 16.15 5.25
N ALA A 66 -8.06 15.63 4.06
CA ALA A 66 -8.83 15.89 2.84
C ALA A 66 -10.23 15.26 2.88
N GLY A 67 -10.36 14.15 3.60
CA GLY A 67 -11.60 13.42 3.77
C GLY A 67 -11.87 12.41 2.64
N THR A 68 -12.71 11.42 2.95
CA THR A 68 -12.94 10.23 2.11
C THR A 68 -13.37 10.52 0.67
N ARG A 69 -14.02 11.65 0.39
CA ARG A 69 -14.53 11.98 -0.95
C ARG A 69 -13.46 12.59 -1.86
N ALA A 70 -12.36 13.10 -1.30
CA ALA A 70 -11.32 13.74 -2.07
C ALA A 70 -10.53 12.75 -2.93
N GLY A 71 -10.35 11.51 -2.45
CA GLY A 71 -9.40 10.56 -3.06
C GLY A 71 -8.02 11.22 -3.22
N HIS A 72 -7.32 10.94 -4.32
CA HIS A 72 -6.11 11.69 -4.71
C HIS A 72 -6.42 12.92 -5.57
N GLY A 73 -7.58 13.55 -5.35
CA GLY A 73 -8.05 14.73 -6.08
C GLY A 73 -7.29 16.02 -5.74
N PRO A 74 -7.67 17.17 -6.34
CA PRO A 74 -6.94 18.43 -6.18
C PRO A 74 -6.79 18.87 -4.71
N GLN A 75 -7.83 18.68 -3.89
CA GLN A 75 -7.78 19.00 -2.46
C GLN A 75 -6.73 18.17 -1.73
N TRP A 76 -6.71 16.86 -1.96
CA TRP A 76 -5.71 15.97 -1.36
C TRP A 76 -4.30 16.34 -1.83
N LYS A 77 -4.10 16.65 -3.12
CA LYS A 77 -2.79 17.04 -3.64
C LYS A 77 -2.26 18.31 -3.00
N ALA A 78 -3.13 19.31 -2.82
CA ALA A 78 -2.77 20.56 -2.15
C ALA A 78 -2.32 20.31 -0.70
N ILE A 79 -3.12 19.54 0.05
CA ILE A 79 -2.80 19.17 1.44
C ILE A 79 -1.53 18.33 1.52
N ALA A 80 -1.41 17.30 0.69
CA ALA A 80 -0.24 16.43 0.67
C ALA A 80 1.03 17.23 0.40
N SER A 81 0.99 18.14 -0.59
CA SER A 81 2.12 19.02 -0.89
C SER A 81 2.45 19.97 0.28
N ASP A 82 1.45 20.53 0.95
CA ASP A 82 1.63 21.41 2.11
C ASP A 82 2.27 20.67 3.30
N LEU A 83 1.93 19.40 3.47
CA LEU A 83 2.54 18.50 4.45
C LEU A 83 3.97 18.05 4.07
N GLY A 84 4.46 18.37 2.86
CA GLY A 84 5.77 17.93 2.38
C GLY A 84 5.79 16.55 1.73
N TYR A 85 4.64 16.04 1.27
CA TYR A 85 4.59 14.82 0.47
C TYR A 85 5.14 15.07 -0.94
N GLU A 86 6.12 14.26 -1.35
CA GLU A 86 6.86 14.44 -2.60
C GLU A 86 6.35 13.57 -3.76
N GLY A 87 5.40 12.67 -3.51
CA GLY A 87 4.71 11.95 -4.59
C GLY A 87 5.48 10.81 -5.23
N ASN A 88 6.49 10.24 -4.56
CA ASN A 88 7.29 9.19 -5.19
C ASN A 88 6.53 7.86 -5.31
N ARG A 89 6.84 7.09 -6.37
CA ARG A 89 6.12 5.86 -6.79
C ARG A 89 6.15 4.71 -5.78
N LEU A 90 6.96 4.80 -4.73
CA LEU A 90 7.06 3.76 -3.70
C LEU A 90 5.75 3.55 -2.95
N HIS A 91 4.92 4.59 -2.85
CA HIS A 91 3.76 4.59 -1.95
C HIS A 91 2.47 4.05 -2.60
N ASP A 92 2.40 4.07 -3.94
CA ASP A 92 1.33 3.44 -4.72
C ASP A 92 1.68 1.96 -4.99
N GLY A 93 1.49 1.12 -3.98
CA GLY A 93 1.52 -0.33 -4.17
C GLY A 93 2.87 -1.00 -3.95
N ALA A 94 3.65 -0.53 -2.97
CA ALA A 94 4.66 -1.37 -2.34
C ALA A 94 4.03 -2.70 -1.88
N ILE A 95 4.42 -3.79 -2.53
CA ILE A 95 3.99 -5.15 -2.19
C ILE A 95 5.19 -5.88 -1.61
N ALA A 96 4.98 -6.51 -0.46
CA ALA A 96 5.94 -7.33 0.23
C ALA A 96 6.06 -8.73 -0.38
N THR A 97 6.47 -8.79 -1.65
CA THR A 97 6.36 -9.96 -2.53
C THR A 97 7.08 -11.21 -2.01
N GLU A 98 8.15 -11.07 -1.23
CA GLU A 98 8.86 -12.17 -0.58
C GLU A 98 8.04 -12.87 0.51
N PHE A 99 7.02 -12.21 1.07
CA PHE A 99 6.07 -12.84 1.99
C PHE A 99 4.85 -13.45 1.28
N ALA A 100 4.82 -13.46 -0.05
CA ALA A 100 3.75 -14.11 -0.79
C ALA A 100 3.95 -15.63 -0.74
N PRO A 101 3.03 -16.40 -0.11
CA PRO A 101 3.12 -17.85 -0.09
C PRO A 101 3.04 -18.46 -1.50
N TRP A 102 2.32 -17.81 -2.41
CA TRP A 102 2.17 -18.29 -3.78
C TRP A 102 2.97 -17.40 -4.75
N VAL A 103 3.90 -18.02 -5.46
CA VAL A 103 4.64 -17.39 -6.55
C VAL A 103 4.26 -18.08 -7.85
N GLY A 104 3.90 -17.30 -8.85
CA GLY A 104 3.48 -17.80 -10.15
C GLY A 104 4.32 -17.26 -11.28
N THR A 105 4.55 -18.07 -12.30
CA THR A 105 5.31 -17.68 -13.50
C THR A 105 4.49 -18.01 -14.74
N CYS A 106 4.38 -17.06 -15.67
CA CYS A 106 3.77 -17.33 -16.97
C CYS A 106 4.80 -17.84 -17.99
N PRO A 107 4.38 -18.42 -19.14
CA PRO A 107 5.32 -18.93 -20.15
C PRO A 107 6.31 -17.89 -20.71
N ALA A 108 5.98 -16.60 -20.63
CA ALA A 108 6.86 -15.51 -21.04
C ALA A 108 7.84 -15.05 -19.93
N GLY A 109 7.87 -15.72 -18.77
CA GLY A 109 8.79 -15.44 -17.67
C GLY A 109 8.35 -14.36 -16.68
N HIS A 110 7.16 -13.77 -16.82
CA HIS A 110 6.66 -12.80 -15.85
C HIS A 110 6.33 -13.46 -14.51
N THR A 111 6.82 -12.87 -13.41
CA THR A 111 6.53 -13.32 -12.05
C THR A 111 5.30 -12.62 -11.48
N HIS A 112 4.49 -13.39 -10.75
CA HIS A 112 3.26 -12.98 -10.09
C HIS A 112 3.26 -13.47 -8.64
N TYR A 113 2.60 -12.71 -7.77
CA TYR A 113 2.56 -13.01 -6.34
C TYR A 113 1.10 -13.07 -5.87
N ARG A 114 0.79 -14.03 -4.99
CA ARG A 114 -0.52 -14.11 -4.34
C ARG A 114 -0.38 -14.46 -2.86
N TYR A 115 -1.25 -13.84 -2.06
CA TYR A 115 -1.38 -14.06 -0.63
C TYR A 115 -2.55 -14.98 -0.25
N ARG A 116 -3.33 -15.39 -1.26
CA ARG A 116 -4.41 -16.35 -1.12
C ARG A 116 -4.23 -17.45 -2.16
N THR A 117 -4.58 -18.68 -1.79
CA THR A 117 -4.55 -19.84 -2.67
C THR A 117 -5.22 -19.52 -4.01
N PRO A 118 -4.54 -19.76 -5.14
CA PRO A 118 -5.15 -19.66 -6.47
C PRO A 118 -6.19 -20.78 -6.63
N THR A 119 -7.48 -20.44 -6.66
CA THR A 119 -8.57 -21.43 -6.77
C THR A 119 -9.08 -21.62 -8.20
N ARG A 120 -8.53 -20.88 -9.17
CA ARG A 120 -8.94 -20.89 -10.59
C ARG A 120 -7.73 -20.56 -11.47
N ALA A 121 -7.78 -21.02 -12.72
CA ALA A 121 -6.76 -20.68 -13.71
C ALA A 121 -6.71 -19.15 -13.91
N LEU A 122 -5.51 -18.58 -13.81
CA LEU A 122 -5.25 -17.17 -14.01
C LEU A 122 -4.25 -17.02 -15.16
N ALA A 123 -4.47 -16.03 -16.02
CA ALA A 123 -3.57 -15.71 -17.13
C ALA A 123 -2.85 -14.38 -16.90
N CYS A 124 -1.66 -14.25 -17.48
CA CYS A 124 -0.81 -13.07 -17.31
C CYS A 124 -1.41 -11.83 -18.00
N GLY A 125 -1.85 -10.86 -17.18
CA GLY A 125 -2.35 -9.56 -17.66
C GLY A 125 -1.32 -8.70 -18.40
N LYS A 126 -0.01 -8.96 -18.19
CA LYS A 126 1.08 -8.30 -18.92
C LYS A 126 1.21 -8.85 -20.35
N CYS A 127 0.89 -10.13 -20.56
CA CYS A 127 0.91 -10.75 -21.89
C CYS A 127 -0.36 -10.42 -22.69
N SER A 128 -1.53 -10.37 -22.04
CA SER A 128 -2.78 -9.99 -22.68
C SER A 128 -3.77 -9.41 -21.68
N ARG A 129 -4.55 -8.41 -22.12
CA ARG A 129 -5.64 -7.82 -21.31
C ARG A 129 -6.85 -8.74 -21.14
N LYS A 130 -6.99 -9.75 -22.01
CA LYS A 130 -8.05 -10.78 -21.93
C LYS A 130 -7.45 -12.10 -21.46
N PHE A 131 -8.26 -12.94 -20.83
CA PHE A 131 -7.84 -14.30 -20.50
C PHE A 131 -7.44 -15.04 -21.78
N ASN A 132 -6.24 -15.64 -21.77
CA ASN A 132 -5.75 -16.52 -22.81
C ASN A 132 -5.01 -17.68 -22.15
N ALA A 133 -5.44 -18.92 -22.46
CA ALA A 133 -4.85 -20.14 -21.91
C ALA A 133 -3.34 -20.27 -22.19
N ALA A 134 -2.86 -19.69 -23.30
CA ALA A 134 -1.44 -19.65 -23.65
C ALA A 134 -0.58 -18.81 -22.69
N HIS A 135 -1.21 -18.01 -21.82
CA HIS A 135 -0.52 -17.18 -20.82
C HIS A 135 -0.89 -17.59 -19.39
N THR A 136 -1.39 -18.82 -19.21
CA THR A 136 -1.75 -19.36 -17.90
C THR A 136 -0.55 -19.33 -16.96
N ILE A 137 -0.75 -18.83 -15.75
CA ILE A 137 0.27 -18.72 -14.72
C ILE A 137 0.36 -20.06 -13.99
N ALA A 138 1.56 -20.66 -13.99
CA ALA A 138 1.87 -21.82 -13.17
C ALA A 138 2.23 -21.35 -11.76
N TRP A 139 1.60 -21.90 -10.72
CA TRP A 139 1.77 -21.46 -9.33
C TRP A 139 2.50 -22.50 -8.50
N VAL A 140 3.39 -22.02 -7.62
CA VAL A 140 4.11 -22.80 -6.62
C VAL A 140 3.81 -22.20 -5.25
N ASN A 141 3.57 -23.05 -4.26
CA ASN A 141 3.49 -22.66 -2.85
C ASN A 141 4.89 -22.82 -2.22
N LYS A 142 5.37 -21.78 -1.55
CA LYS A 142 6.67 -21.76 -0.87
C LYS A 142 6.56 -22.14 0.60
#